data_AF-A0A953YLM5-F1
#
_entry.id   AF-A0A953YLM5-F1
#
_cell.length_a   1.000
_cell.length_b   1.000
_cell.length_c   1.000
_cell.angle_alpha   90.00
_cell.angle_beta   90.00
_cell.angle_gamma   90.00
#
_symmetry.space_group_name_H-M   'P 1'
#
loop_
_entity.id
_entity.type
_entity.pdbx_description
1 polymer ?
#
loop_
_entity_poly.entity_id
_entity_poly.type
_entity_poly.pdbx_seq_one_letter_code
_entity_poly.pdbx_strand_id
1 'polypeptide(L)'
;RRHEQAHAAAGGAYAGQPTYEYQTGPDGNRYAVGGEVNIDVAPIPDDPAATIRKMDVVIRAALAPEEPSPQDHRVAEQARATREEARGDLAAEQSEALAPTEGAQAQAIAAYRAAGAAIGSPRPAASAVA
;
A
#
# COMPACT_ATOMS: atom_id res chain seq x y z
N ARG A 1 -0.82 -0.05 -31.58
CA ARG A 1 -0.18 -1.34 -31.19
C ARG A 1 1.08 -1.21 -30.32
N ARG A 2 1.97 -0.23 -30.53
CA ARG A 2 3.11 0.02 -29.60
C ARG A 2 2.66 0.59 -28.24
N HIS A 3 1.54 1.30 -28.24
CA HIS A 3 0.90 1.89 -27.06
C HIS A 3 0.40 0.82 -26.07
N GLU A 4 -0.39 -0.13 -26.57
CA GLU A 4 -0.96 -1.25 -25.82
C GLU A 4 0.12 -2.22 -25.32
N GLN A 5 1.17 -2.42 -26.11
CA GLN A 5 2.33 -3.22 -25.68
C GLN A 5 3.11 -2.55 -24.55
N ALA A 6 3.26 -1.22 -24.56
CA ALA A 6 3.94 -0.49 -23.49
C ALA A 6 3.18 -0.62 -22.16
N HIS A 7 1.85 -0.48 -22.20
CA HIS A 7 1.00 -0.71 -21.03
C HIS A 7 1.10 -2.14 -20.50
N ALA A 8 0.93 -3.15 -21.36
CA ALA A 8 0.98 -4.55 -20.95
C ALA A 8 2.36 -4.93 -20.38
N ALA A 9 3.44 -4.45 -20.99
CA ALA A 9 4.80 -4.71 -20.52
C ALA A 9 5.08 -4.06 -19.15
N ALA A 10 4.58 -2.85 -18.93
CA ALA A 10 4.82 -2.12 -17.68
C ALA A 10 3.93 -2.59 -16.51
N GLY A 11 2.70 -3.05 -16.79
CA GLY A 11 1.78 -3.53 -15.75
C GLY A 11 1.94 -5.00 -15.39
N GLY A 12 2.60 -5.81 -16.24
CA GLY A 12 2.88 -7.21 -15.95
C GLY A 12 1.64 -7.99 -15.52
N ALA A 13 1.67 -8.58 -14.33
CA ALA A 13 0.57 -9.37 -13.77
C ALA A 13 -0.68 -8.55 -13.39
N TYR A 14 -0.57 -7.22 -13.31
CA TYR A 14 -1.67 -6.32 -12.94
C TYR A 14 -2.27 -5.57 -14.14
N ALA A 15 -1.66 -5.70 -15.32
CA ALA A 15 -2.27 -5.27 -16.58
C ALA A 15 -3.12 -6.41 -17.15
N GLY A 16 -4.39 -6.12 -17.43
CA GLY A 16 -5.30 -7.01 -18.13
C GLY A 16 -4.96 -7.15 -19.61
N GLN A 17 -5.74 -7.96 -20.33
CA GLN A 17 -5.59 -8.08 -21.77
C GLN A 17 -5.97 -6.76 -22.48
N PRO A 18 -5.27 -6.35 -23.54
CA PRO A 18 -5.66 -5.20 -24.35
C PRO A 18 -7.06 -5.40 -24.93
N THR A 19 -7.94 -4.45 -24.66
CA THR A 19 -9.26 -4.34 -25.28
C THR A 19 -9.16 -3.41 -26.47
N TYR A 20 -9.84 -3.73 -27.57
CA TYR A 20 -9.84 -2.90 -28.78
C TYR A 20 -11.25 -2.49 -29.12
N GLU A 21 -11.43 -1.21 -29.40
CA GLU A 21 -12.66 -0.64 -29.91
C GLU A 21 -12.60 -0.62 -31.44
N TYR A 22 -13.65 -1.11 -32.10
CA TYR A 22 -13.69 -1.26 -33.55
C TYR A 22 -14.81 -0.41 -34.15
N GLN A 23 -14.51 0.25 -35.27
CA GLN A 23 -15.47 0.94 -36.11
C GLN A 23 -15.57 0.26 -37.47
N THR A 24 -16.79 0.14 -38.00
CA THR A 24 -17.02 -0.41 -39.33
C THR A 24 -16.89 0.68 -40.38
N GLY A 25 -16.02 0.46 -41.36
CA GLY A 25 -15.80 1.37 -42.48
C GLY A 25 -16.92 1.29 -43.53
N PRO A 26 -16.96 2.26 -44.47
CA PRO A 26 -17.94 2.27 -45.56
C PRO A 26 -17.80 1.09 -46.54
N ASP A 27 -16.66 0.39 -46.48
CA ASP A 27 -16.36 -0.85 -47.18
C ASP A 27 -16.87 -2.12 -46.46
N GLY A 28 -17.51 -1.97 -45.29
CA GLY A 28 -18.02 -3.08 -44.47
C GLY A 28 -16.96 -3.77 -43.62
N ASN A 29 -15.69 -3.35 -43.68
CA ASN A 29 -14.62 -3.93 -42.89
C ASN A 29 -14.55 -3.28 -41.51
N ARG A 30 -14.17 -4.04 -40.48
CA ARG A 30 -13.95 -3.53 -39.12
C ARG A 30 -12.51 -3.07 -38.94
N TYR A 31 -12.34 -1.84 -38.49
CA TYR A 31 -11.06 -1.22 -38.19
C TYR A 31 -10.98 -0.92 -36.69
N ALA A 32 -9.86 -1.26 -36.03
CA ALA A 32 -9.64 -0.85 -34.64
C ALA A 32 -9.39 0.66 -34.60
N VAL A 33 -10.27 1.40 -33.93
CA VAL A 33 -10.19 2.87 -33.80
C VAL A 33 -9.67 3.31 -32.43
N GLY A 34 -9.67 2.40 -31.46
CA GLY A 34 -9.12 2.61 -30.12
C GLY A 34 -8.62 1.30 -29.52
N GLY A 35 -7.71 1.38 -28.56
CA GLY A 35 -7.23 0.24 -27.80
C GLY A 35 -6.82 0.69 -26.39
N GLU A 36 -7.34 0.01 -25.38
CA GLU A 36 -7.10 0.30 -23.96
C GLU A 36 -6.63 -0.97 -23.24
N VAL A 37 -5.81 -0.81 -22.20
CA VAL A 37 -5.45 -1.92 -21.30
C VAL A 37 -6.18 -1.71 -19.99
N ASN A 38 -7.08 -2.63 -19.63
CA ASN A 38 -7.74 -2.59 -18.33
C ASN A 38 -6.73 -2.90 -17.24
N ILE A 39 -6.46 -1.95 -16.34
CA ILE A 39 -5.51 -2.12 -15.24
C ILE A 39 -6.29 -2.21 -13.92
N ASP A 40 -5.99 -3.22 -13.12
CA ASP A 40 -6.71 -3.48 -11.87
C ASP A 40 -6.27 -2.53 -10.75
N VAL A 41 -7.19 -1.64 -10.36
CA VAL A 41 -7.04 -0.66 -9.28
C VAL A 41 -7.61 -1.14 -7.94
N ALA A 42 -8.10 -2.37 -7.84
CA ALA A 42 -8.66 -2.88 -6.60
C ALA A 42 -7.55 -3.10 -5.55
N PRO A 43 -7.79 -2.75 -4.27
CA PRO A 43 -6.88 -3.08 -3.19
C PRO A 43 -6.77 -4.60 -3.01
N ILE A 44 -5.66 -5.05 -2.45
CA ILE A 44 -5.47 -6.44 -2.01
C ILE A 44 -6.02 -6.54 -0.58
N PRO A 45 -7.03 -7.38 -0.33
CA PRO A 45 -7.60 -7.56 1.01
C PRO A 45 -6.54 -7.99 2.02
N ASP A 46 -6.64 -7.46 3.23
CA ASP A 46 -5.82 -7.82 4.40
C ASP A 46 -4.30 -7.66 4.21
N ASP A 47 -3.85 -6.93 3.18
CA ASP A 47 -2.44 -6.61 2.95
C ASP A 47 -2.27 -5.19 2.37
N PRO A 48 -2.29 -4.15 3.22
CA PRO A 48 -2.07 -2.78 2.79
C PRO A 48 -0.70 -2.59 2.14
N ALA A 49 0.33 -3.31 2.60
CA ALA A 49 1.66 -3.23 2.03
C ALA A 49 1.72 -3.80 0.59
N ALA A 50 1.02 -4.91 0.31
CA ALA A 50 0.88 -5.43 -1.05
C ALA A 50 0.03 -4.52 -1.92
N THR A 51 -1.02 -3.90 -1.36
CA THR A 51 -1.82 -2.90 -2.07
C THR A 51 -0.96 -1.73 -2.54
N ILE A 52 -0.09 -1.19 -1.67
CA ILE A 52 0.83 -0.10 -2.05
C ILE A 52 1.73 -0.53 -3.21
N ARG A 53 2.35 -1.72 -3.11
CA ARG A 53 3.22 -2.25 -4.17
C ARG A 53 2.48 -2.45 -5.48
N LYS A 54 1.25 -2.98 -5.43
CA LYS A 54 0.37 -3.15 -6.59
C LYS A 54 0.06 -1.80 -7.23
N MET A 55 -0.40 -0.83 -6.45
CA MET A 55 -0.74 0.50 -6.96
C MET A 55 0.45 1.24 -7.57
N ASP A 56 1.66 1.08 -7.03
CA ASP A 56 2.87 1.64 -7.65
C ASP A 56 3.17 1.03 -9.04
N VAL A 57 2.91 -0.26 -9.23
CA VAL A 57 3.01 -0.91 -10.55
C VAL A 57 1.93 -0.38 -11.50
N VAL A 58 0.69 -0.25 -11.01
CA VAL A 58 -0.44 0.28 -11.78
C VAL A 58 -0.18 1.70 -12.28
N ILE A 59 0.29 2.59 -11.39
CA ILE A 59 0.62 3.99 -11.75
C ILE A 59 1.70 4.02 -12.83
N ARG A 60 2.76 3.20 -12.66
CA ARG A 60 3.83 3.10 -13.67
C ARG A 60 3.30 2.60 -15.01
N ALA A 61 2.42 1.60 -14.98
CA ALA A 61 1.86 1.00 -16.19
C ALA A 61 0.95 1.95 -16.96
N ALA A 62 0.09 2.68 -16.25
CA ALA A 62 -0.79 3.68 -16.83
C ALA A 62 0.00 4.85 -17.45
N LEU A 63 1.09 5.26 -16.81
CA LEU A 63 1.92 6.39 -17.29
C LEU A 63 3.11 5.95 -18.16
N ALA A 64 3.16 4.67 -18.58
CA ALA A 64 4.29 4.12 -19.33
C ALA A 64 4.45 4.61 -20.78
N PRO A 65 3.37 4.80 -21.58
CA PRO A 65 3.52 5.27 -22.95
C PRO A 65 4.00 6.73 -23.02
N GLU A 66 4.63 7.09 -24.14
CA GLU A 66 5.09 8.47 -24.41
C GLU A 66 3.93 9.47 -24.47
N GLU A 67 2.76 9.03 -24.95
CA GLU A 67 1.50 9.77 -24.94
C GLU A 67 0.43 8.94 -24.24
N PRO A 68 0.28 9.06 -22.90
CA PRO A 68 -0.81 8.41 -22.17
C PRO A 68 -2.16 8.97 -22.60
N SER A 69 -3.19 8.13 -22.63
CA SER A 69 -4.55 8.58 -22.92
C SER A 69 -5.16 9.28 -21.69
N PRO A 70 -6.25 10.07 -21.88
CA PRO A 70 -7.01 10.63 -20.75
C PRO A 70 -7.54 9.56 -19.78
N GLN A 71 -7.77 8.33 -20.25
CA GLN A 71 -8.24 7.23 -19.41
C GLN A 71 -7.12 6.67 -18.55
N ASP A 72 -5.90 6.55 -19.09
CA ASP A 72 -4.73 6.12 -18.32
C ASP A 72 -4.42 7.08 -17.19
N HIS A 73 -4.56 8.39 -17.44
CA HIS A 73 -4.44 9.39 -16.39
C HIS A 73 -5.47 9.20 -15.26
N ARG A 74 -6.74 8.88 -15.59
CA ARG A 74 -7.75 8.60 -14.56
C ARG A 74 -7.40 7.35 -13.74
N VAL A 75 -6.93 6.29 -14.41
CA VAL A 75 -6.47 5.07 -13.73
C VAL A 75 -5.30 5.36 -12.79
N ALA A 76 -4.32 6.16 -13.24
CA ALA A 76 -3.18 6.56 -12.42
C ALA A 76 -3.62 7.37 -11.18
N GLU A 77 -4.55 8.31 -11.33
CA GLU A 77 -5.09 9.09 -10.21
C GLU A 77 -5.90 8.24 -9.24
N GLN A 78 -6.71 7.30 -9.74
CA GLN A 78 -7.45 6.36 -8.89
C GLN A 78 -6.50 5.45 -8.10
N ALA A 79 -5.47 4.91 -8.75
CA ALA A 79 -4.45 4.10 -8.08
C ALA A 79 -3.65 4.88 -7.03
N ARG A 80 -3.40 6.18 -7.26
CA ARG A 80 -2.80 7.07 -6.24
C ARG A 80 -3.69 7.20 -5.02
N ALA A 81 -4.99 7.41 -5.21
CA ALA A 81 -5.94 7.50 -4.10
C ALA A 81 -5.95 6.21 -3.26
N THR A 82 -6.06 5.04 -3.91
CA THR A 82 -6.02 3.74 -3.21
C THR A 82 -4.68 3.48 -2.52
N ARG A 83 -3.56 3.93 -3.11
CA ARG A 83 -2.25 3.83 -2.46
C ARG A 83 -2.16 4.67 -1.19
N GLU A 84 -2.71 5.87 -1.20
CA GLU A 84 -2.75 6.76 -0.02
C GLU A 84 -3.62 6.15 1.08
N GLU A 85 -4.77 5.58 0.74
CA GLU A 85 -5.63 4.84 1.68
C GLU A 85 -4.87 3.67 2.34
N ALA A 86 -4.24 2.81 1.52
CA ALA A 86 -3.46 1.68 2.03
C ALA A 86 -2.24 2.11 2.89
N ARG A 87 -1.68 3.30 2.68
CA ARG A 87 -0.63 3.86 3.56
C ARG A 87 -1.19 4.22 4.93
N GLY A 88 -2.41 4.75 4.97
CA GLY A 88 -3.15 5.01 6.20
C GLY A 88 -3.39 3.72 6.98
N ASP A 89 -3.90 2.69 6.31
CA ASP A 89 -4.17 1.38 6.92
C ASP A 89 -2.89 0.74 7.47
N LEU A 90 -1.80 0.75 6.69
CA LEU A 90 -0.51 0.21 7.14
C LEU A 90 0.02 0.93 8.39
N ALA A 91 -0.16 2.26 8.47
CA ALA A 91 0.24 3.03 9.63
C ALA A 91 -0.61 2.70 10.86
N ALA A 92 -1.92 2.49 10.67
CA ALA A 92 -2.82 2.06 11.73
C ALA A 92 -2.44 0.68 12.27
N GLU A 93 -2.19 -0.31 11.40
CA GLU A 93 -1.73 -1.66 11.79
C GLU A 93 -0.43 -1.62 12.58
N GLN A 94 0.53 -0.80 12.16
CA GLN A 94 1.80 -0.64 12.88
C GLN A 94 1.59 -0.04 14.27
N SER A 95 0.69 0.95 14.39
CA SER A 95 0.39 1.58 15.67
C SER A 95 -0.30 0.62 16.65
N GLU A 96 -1.17 -0.26 16.14
CA GLU A 96 -1.85 -1.27 16.94
C GLU A 96 -0.91 -2.41 17.34
N ALA A 97 0.02 -2.81 16.46
CA ALA A 97 1.06 -3.79 16.77
C ALA A 97 2.07 -3.28 17.82
N LEU A 98 2.34 -1.97 17.82
CA LEU A 98 3.20 -1.31 18.81
C LEU A 98 2.48 -0.96 20.11
N ALA A 99 1.14 -1.08 20.14
CA ALA A 99 0.38 -0.86 21.35
C ALA A 99 0.80 -1.90 22.38
N PRO A 100 1.41 -1.47 23.50
CA PRO A 100 1.89 -2.40 24.50
C PRO A 100 0.67 -3.10 25.09
N THR A 101 0.58 -4.42 24.89
CA THR A 101 -0.46 -5.22 25.54
C THR A 101 -0.39 -4.96 27.04
N GLU A 102 -1.51 -4.58 27.65
CA GLU A 102 -1.58 -4.27 29.09
C GLU A 102 -0.99 -5.40 29.94
N GLY A 103 -1.08 -6.64 29.45
CA GLY A 103 -0.43 -7.81 30.03
C GLY A 103 1.10 -7.80 29.98
N ALA A 104 1.72 -7.32 28.91
CA ALA A 104 3.18 -7.21 28.81
C ALA A 104 3.74 -6.10 29.71
N GLN A 105 3.01 -4.97 29.84
CA GLN A 105 3.38 -3.92 30.80
C GLN A 105 3.20 -4.38 32.25
N ALA A 106 2.08 -5.02 32.57
CA ALA A 106 1.84 -5.56 33.91
C ALA A 106 2.88 -6.60 34.32
N GLN A 107 3.27 -7.49 33.39
CA GLN A 107 4.32 -8.47 33.61
C GLN A 107 5.71 -7.83 33.74
N ALA A 108 6.04 -6.80 32.94
CA ALA A 108 7.29 -6.06 33.06
C ALA A 108 7.39 -5.31 34.39
N ILE A 109 6.30 -4.68 34.85
CA ILE A 109 6.22 -3.99 36.14
C ILE A 109 6.32 -4.99 37.30
N ALA A 110 5.63 -6.14 37.21
CA ALA A 110 5.71 -7.19 38.21
C ALA A 110 7.11 -7.82 38.28
N ALA A 111 7.76 -8.06 37.14
CA ALA A 111 9.12 -8.56 37.05
C ALA A 111 10.14 -7.54 37.60
N TYR A 112 10.00 -6.26 37.27
CA TYR A 112 10.84 -5.19 37.82
C TYR A 112 10.68 -5.08 39.35
N ARG A 113 9.45 -5.20 39.86
CA ARG A 113 9.16 -5.19 41.30
C ARG A 113 9.72 -6.43 42.02
N ALA A 114 9.67 -7.59 41.39
CA ALA A 114 10.25 -8.83 41.92
C ALA A 114 11.79 -8.79 41.91
N ALA A 115 12.40 -8.19 40.88
CA ALA A 115 13.85 -8.02 40.79
C ALA A 115 14.38 -6.91 41.73
N GLY A 116 13.64 -5.82 41.90
CA GLY A 116 13.98 -4.73 42.82
C GLY A 116 13.90 -5.12 44.31
N ALA A 117 13.21 -6.21 44.65
CA ALA A 117 13.21 -6.77 45.99
C ALA A 117 14.52 -7.50 46.37
N ALA A 118 15.41 -7.74 45.40
CA ALA A 118 16.67 -8.47 45.62
C ALA A 118 17.92 -7.57 45.75
N ILE A 119 17.82 -6.25 45.47
CA ILE A 119 18.96 -5.32 45.55
C ILE A 119 18.69 -4.27 46.63
N GLY A 120 19.05 -4.64 47.86
CA GLY A 120 19.48 -3.78 48.98
C GLY A 120 18.81 -2.42 49.16
N SER A 121 18.03 -2.30 50.23
CA SER A 121 17.65 -0.99 50.79
C SER A 121 18.89 -0.14 51.11
N PRO A 122 19.04 1.09 50.59
CA PRO A 122 19.87 2.07 51.28
C PRO A 122 19.08 2.57 52.50
N ARG A 123 19.62 2.36 53.69
CA ARG A 123 19.13 2.92 54.95
C ARG A 123 18.95 4.44 54.79
N PRO A 124 17.84 5.05 55.26
CA PRO A 124 17.82 6.48 55.44
C PRO A 124 18.81 6.83 56.56
N ALA A 125 19.80 7.65 56.27
CA ALA A 125 20.67 8.22 57.29
C ALA A 125 19.82 9.12 58.19
N ALA A 126 19.69 8.72 59.45
CA ALA A 126 19.17 9.58 60.51
C ALA A 126 20.13 10.77 60.67
N SER A 127 19.62 11.99 60.48
CA SER A 127 20.33 13.20 60.91
C SER A 127 19.83 13.56 62.30
N ALA A 128 20.73 13.44 63.27
CA ALA A 128 20.52 13.83 64.66
C ALA A 128 20.64 15.36 64.82
N VAL A 129 19.85 15.85 65.76
CA VAL A 129 19.83 17.17 66.40
C VAL A 129 21.23 17.71 66.72
N ALA A 130 21.42 19.00 66.45
CA ALA A 130 22.09 19.94 67.36
C ALA A 130 21.36 21.29 67.28
#